data_AF-A0A2H6F0B2-F1
#
_entry.id   AF-A0A2H6F0B2-F1
#
_cell.length_a   1.000
_cell.length_b   1.000
_cell.length_c   1.000
_cell.angle_alpha   90.00
_cell.angle_beta   90.00
_cell.angle_gamma   90.00
#
_symmetry.space_group_name_H-M   'P 1'
#
loop_
_entity.id
_entity.type
_entity.pdbx_description
1 polymer ?
#
loop_
_entity_poly.entity_id
_entity_poly.type
_entity_poly.pdbx_seq_one_letter_code
_entity_poly.pdbx_strand_id
1 'polypeptide(L)'
;MFFEELYAERWEKLIDLNVHIINFILKEFKIKAPMYYESELNIIAQKTDRIIEICKRLKADTYLSGTGGRDYLKEDKFAQAGIKLEYQNFIHPTYHQQYRGRENIFSPYMSSIDLLFNEGGESGKILRGEGDGGRTG
;
A
#
# COMPACT_ATOMS: atom_id res chain seq x y z
N MET A 1 -8.44 16.05 16.47
CA MET A 1 -7.88 14.68 16.28
C MET A 1 -8.06 14.32 14.82
N PHE A 2 -7.11 13.63 14.17
CA PHE A 2 -7.12 13.43 12.70
C PHE A 2 -8.49 13.01 12.12
N PHE A 3 -9.12 11.96 12.66
CA PHE A 3 -10.40 11.47 12.14
C PHE A 3 -11.56 12.45 12.37
N GLU A 4 -11.57 13.18 13.49
CA GLU A 4 -12.59 14.21 13.72
C GLU A 4 -12.49 15.33 12.68
N GLU A 5 -11.25 15.79 12.42
CA GLU A 5 -10.98 16.81 11.40
C GLU A 5 -11.33 16.31 10.00
N LEU A 6 -10.94 15.07 9.68
CA LEU A 6 -11.25 14.39 8.42
C LEU A 6 -12.78 14.35 8.13
N TYR A 7 -13.58 14.03 9.15
CA TYR A 7 -15.05 13.95 9.03
C TYR A 7 -15.74 15.32 9.10
N ALA A 8 -15.14 16.30 9.78
CA ALA A 8 -15.67 17.65 9.85
C ALA A 8 -15.41 18.46 8.57
N GLU A 9 -14.36 18.12 7.83
CA GLU A 9 -14.00 18.76 6.57
C GLU A 9 -14.96 18.37 5.42
N ARG A 10 -15.32 19.36 4.60
CA ARG A 10 -16.08 19.12 3.38
C ARG A 10 -15.13 18.91 2.21
N TRP A 11 -15.02 17.66 1.76
CA TRP A 11 -14.23 17.28 0.59
C TRP A 11 -15.03 17.48 -0.71
N GLU A 12 -14.50 18.25 -1.65
CA GLU A 12 -15.13 18.42 -2.97
C GLU A 12 -14.82 17.26 -3.92
N LYS A 13 -13.61 16.71 -3.83
CA LYS A 13 -13.16 15.58 -4.65
C LYS A 13 -12.74 14.41 -3.80
N LEU A 14 -13.09 13.21 -4.24
CA LEU A 14 -12.69 11.96 -3.58
C LEU A 14 -11.16 11.77 -3.54
N ILE A 15 -10.44 12.30 -4.54
CA ILE A 15 -8.98 12.21 -4.56
C ILE A 15 -8.33 12.98 -3.42
N ASP A 16 -8.86 14.16 -3.08
CA ASP A 16 -8.30 15.01 -2.02
C ASP A 16 -8.43 14.29 -0.67
N LEU A 17 -9.61 13.69 -0.42
CA LEU A 17 -9.86 12.85 0.76
C LEU A 17 -8.91 11.65 0.81
N ASN A 18 -8.81 10.89 -0.29
CA ASN A 18 -7.98 9.69 -0.34
C ASN A 18 -6.50 10.01 -0.13
N VAL A 19 -5.98 11.05 -0.78
CA VAL A 19 -4.60 11.50 -0.62
C VAL A 19 -4.34 11.94 0.82
N HIS A 20 -5.27 12.66 1.43
CA HIS A 20 -5.15 13.08 2.83
C HIS A 20 -5.04 11.88 3.79
N ILE A 21 -5.90 10.87 3.62
CA ILE A 21 -5.85 9.62 4.39
C ILE A 21 -4.55 8.85 4.14
N ILE A 22 -4.13 8.70 2.88
CA ILE A 22 -2.90 7.99 2.52
C ILE A 22 -1.69 8.66 3.19
N ASN A 23 -1.58 9.99 3.11
CA ASN A 23 -0.49 10.73 3.73
C ASN A 23 -0.45 10.56 5.25
N PHE A 24 -1.62 10.56 5.90
CA PHE A 24 -1.72 10.26 7.32
C PHE A 24 -1.22 8.85 7.66
N ILE A 25 -1.70 7.82 6.95
CA ILE A 25 -1.27 6.43 7.19
C ILE A 25 0.24 6.26 6.95
N LEU A 26 0.79 6.83 5.88
CA LEU A 26 2.23 6.79 5.61
C LEU A 26 3.04 7.43 6.75
N LYS A 27 2.58 8.57 7.28
CA LYS A 27 3.19 9.25 8.41
C LYS A 27 3.16 8.39 9.67
N GLU A 28 2.00 7.87 10.05
CA GLU A 28 1.83 7.06 11.26
C GLU A 28 2.66 5.76 11.18
N PHE A 29 2.75 5.14 9.99
CA PHE A 29 3.54 3.93 9.78
C PHE A 29 5.04 4.20 9.55
N LYS A 30 5.44 5.48 9.52
CA LYS A 30 6.81 5.96 9.29
C LYS A 30 7.37 5.53 7.93
N ILE A 31 6.53 5.46 6.91
CA ILE A 31 6.90 5.13 5.54
C ILE A 31 7.34 6.43 4.83
N LYS A 32 8.60 6.46 4.37
CA LYS A 32 9.25 7.65 3.77
C LYS A 32 9.45 7.55 2.26
N ALA A 33 8.58 6.81 1.57
CA ALA A 33 8.66 6.66 0.12
C ALA A 33 8.19 7.94 -0.60
N PRO A 34 8.85 8.36 -1.69
CA PRO A 34 8.36 9.46 -2.51
C PRO A 34 7.03 9.07 -3.17
N MET A 35 6.11 10.04 -3.24
CA MET A 35 4.81 9.90 -3.88
C MET A 35 4.78 10.73 -5.16
N TYR A 36 4.26 10.14 -6.23
CA TYR A 36 4.11 10.79 -7.53
C TYR A 36 2.69 10.60 -8.04
N TYR A 37 2.13 11.61 -8.71
CA TYR A 37 0.86 11.46 -9.41
C TYR A 37 1.09 11.09 -10.86
N GLU A 38 0.46 10.01 -11.32
CA GLU A 38 0.51 9.59 -12.73
C GLU A 38 0.06 10.72 -13.67
N SER A 39 -0.93 11.51 -13.26
CA SER A 39 -1.46 12.64 -14.02
C SER A 39 -0.41 13.74 -14.30
N GLU A 40 0.65 13.83 -13.49
CA GLU A 40 1.74 14.80 -13.68
C GLU A 40 2.81 14.29 -14.66
N LEU A 41 2.77 13.00 -15.02
CA LEU A 41 3.77 12.37 -15.89
C LEU A 41 3.47 12.53 -17.39
N ASN A 42 2.26 13.00 -17.76
CA ASN A 42 1.80 13.19 -19.15
C ASN A 42 1.89 11.93 -20.02
N ILE A 43 1.47 10.79 -19.47
CA ILE A 43 1.53 9.48 -20.13
C ILE A 43 0.22 9.21 -20.89
N ILE A 44 0.33 8.77 -22.15
CA ILE A 44 -0.82 8.46 -23.02
C ILE A 44 -1.03 6.95 -23.15
N ALA A 45 0.02 6.15 -22.90
CA ALA A 45 -0.01 4.71 -22.99
C ALA A 45 -1.08 4.08 -22.07
N GLN A 46 -1.45 2.84 -22.39
CA GLN A 46 -2.55 2.13 -21.73
C GLN A 46 -2.10 0.75 -21.22
N LYS A 47 -2.85 0.19 -20.26
CA LYS A 47 -2.61 -1.15 -19.71
C LYS A 47 -1.15 -1.33 -19.26
N THR A 48 -0.48 -2.40 -19.67
CA THR A 48 0.91 -2.70 -19.29
C THR A 48 1.89 -1.64 -19.81
N ASP A 49 1.67 -1.08 -21.00
CA ASP A 49 2.57 -0.07 -21.58
C ASP A 49 2.60 1.20 -20.72
N ARG A 50 1.45 1.55 -20.12
CA ARG A 50 1.34 2.67 -19.18
C ARG A 50 2.25 2.50 -17.98
N ILE A 51 2.25 1.32 -17.37
CA ILE A 51 3.08 1.00 -16.21
C ILE A 51 4.56 1.04 -16.57
N ILE A 52 4.93 0.50 -17.73
CA ILE A 52 6.31 0.55 -18.24
C ILE A 52 6.76 2.00 -18.45
N GLU A 53 5.90 2.86 -19.00
CA GLU A 53 6.22 4.26 -19.22
C GLU A 53 6.37 5.04 -17.91
N ILE A 54 5.52 4.75 -16.90
CA ILE A 54 5.69 5.29 -15.54
C ILE A 54 7.06 4.92 -14.98
N CYS A 55 7.45 3.64 -15.07
CA CYS A 55 8.74 3.16 -14.59
C CYS A 55 9.91 3.89 -15.29
N LYS A 56 9.85 4.03 -16.62
CA LYS A 56 10.87 4.77 -17.39
C LYS A 56 10.95 6.23 -16.97
N ARG A 57 9.80 6.90 -16.80
CA ARG A 57 9.75 8.33 -16.44
C ARG A 57 10.35 8.59 -15.05
N LEU A 58 10.13 7.66 -14.12
CA LEU A 58 10.65 7.69 -12.76
C LEU A 58 12.03 7.02 -12.62
N LYS A 59 12.61 6.51 -13.73
CA LYS A 59 13.89 5.78 -13.77
C LYS A 59 13.92 4.56 -12.82
N ALA A 60 12.79 3.89 -12.67
CA ALA A 60 12.69 2.66 -11.89
C ALA A 60 13.27 1.46 -12.69
N ASP A 61 14.01 0.60 -12.00
CA ASP A 61 14.50 -0.66 -12.55
C ASP A 61 13.54 -1.84 -12.31
N THR A 62 12.60 -1.68 -11.37
CA THR A 62 11.73 -2.75 -10.89
C THR A 62 10.31 -2.22 -10.70
N TYR A 63 9.32 -2.98 -11.17
CA TYR A 63 7.91 -2.80 -10.87
C TYR A 63 7.42 -3.91 -9.94
N LEU A 64 6.93 -3.53 -8.76
CA LEU A 64 6.34 -4.45 -7.79
C LEU A 64 4.82 -4.45 -7.94
N SER A 65 4.24 -5.58 -8.35
CA SER A 65 2.79 -5.76 -8.53
C SER A 65 2.20 -6.68 -7.46
N GLY A 66 0.91 -6.55 -7.16
CA GLY A 66 0.18 -7.59 -6.41
C GLY A 66 0.01 -8.85 -7.26
N THR A 67 -0.21 -10.01 -6.64
CA THR A 67 -0.36 -11.30 -7.35
C THR A 67 -1.44 -11.31 -8.43
N GLY A 68 -2.55 -10.58 -8.23
CA GLY A 68 -3.60 -10.40 -9.24
C GLY A 68 -3.16 -9.65 -10.51
N GLY A 69 -1.98 -9.01 -10.49
CA GLY A 69 -1.36 -8.42 -11.67
C GLY A 69 -1.12 -9.42 -12.79
N ARG A 70 -0.89 -10.69 -12.45
CA ARG A 70 -0.60 -11.77 -13.43
C ARG A 70 -1.69 -11.93 -14.48
N ASP A 71 -2.93 -11.61 -14.14
CA ASP A 71 -4.08 -11.82 -15.02
C ASP A 71 -4.11 -10.83 -16.20
N TYR A 72 -3.45 -9.67 -16.08
CA TYR A 72 -3.55 -8.59 -17.07
C TYR A 72 -2.20 -8.00 -17.51
N LEU A 73 -1.11 -8.27 -16.79
CA LEU A 73 0.22 -7.79 -17.15
C LEU A 73 0.84 -8.63 -18.28
N LYS A 74 1.45 -7.95 -19.25
CA LYS A 74 2.28 -8.56 -20.29
C LYS A 74 3.73 -8.61 -19.83
N GLU A 75 4.12 -9.69 -19.17
CA GLU A 75 5.44 -9.86 -18.53
C GLU A 75 6.60 -9.71 -19.53
N ASP A 76 6.42 -10.16 -20.76
CA ASP A 76 7.39 -10.03 -21.85
C ASP A 76 7.75 -8.58 -22.17
N LYS A 77 6.78 -7.66 -22.05
CA LYS A 77 7.01 -6.23 -22.28
C LYS A 77 7.91 -5.60 -21.22
N PHE A 78 7.84 -6.06 -19.97
CA PHE A 78 8.75 -5.58 -18.92
C PHE A 78 10.19 -5.99 -19.22
N ALA A 79 10.41 -7.26 -19.59
CA ALA A 79 11.73 -7.76 -19.97
C ALA A 79 12.32 -7.00 -21.17
N GLN A 80 11.51 -6.76 -22.21
CA GLN A 80 11.92 -5.96 -23.38
C GLN A 80 12.26 -4.51 -23.02
N ALA A 81 11.58 -3.95 -22.02
CA ALA A 81 11.84 -2.61 -21.54
C ALA A 81 13.02 -2.52 -20.54
N GLY A 82 13.65 -3.65 -20.19
CA GLY A 82 14.71 -3.70 -19.19
C GLY A 82 14.23 -3.44 -17.76
N ILE A 83 12.95 -3.68 -17.46
CA ILE A 83 12.35 -3.50 -16.14
C ILE A 83 12.07 -4.87 -15.52
N LYS A 84 12.52 -5.09 -14.29
CA LYS A 84 12.20 -6.29 -13.53
C LYS A 84 10.75 -6.24 -13.07
N LEU A 85 10.00 -7.31 -13.33
CA LEU A 85 8.65 -7.48 -12.79
C LEU A 85 8.72 -8.41 -11.57
N GLU A 86 8.32 -7.89 -10.41
CA GLU A 86 8.18 -8.68 -9.19
C GLU A 86 6.72 -8.71 -8.74
N TYR A 87 6.34 -9.83 -8.13
CA TYR A 87 5.02 -10.00 -7.55
C TYR A 87 5.13 -10.10 -6.04
N GLN A 88 4.46 -9.19 -5.34
CA GLN A 88 4.40 -9.18 -3.89
C GLN A 88 3.51 -10.31 -3.39
N ASN A 89 4.06 -11.19 -2.57
CA ASN A 89 3.30 -12.13 -1.75
C ASN A 89 3.08 -11.52 -0.37
N PHE A 90 2.02 -10.71 -0.22
CA PHE A 90 1.74 -10.03 1.05
C PHE A 90 1.14 -11.02 2.05
N ILE A 91 1.86 -11.25 3.15
CA ILE A 91 1.38 -12.02 4.29
C ILE A 91 0.90 -11.03 5.35
N HIS A 92 -0.36 -11.14 5.77
CA HIS A 92 -0.92 -10.25 6.78
C HIS A 92 -0.16 -10.41 8.10
N PRO A 93 0.40 -9.32 8.67
CA PRO A 93 0.98 -9.40 10.00
C PRO A 93 -0.10 -9.68 11.03
N THR A 94 0.21 -10.49 12.03
CA THR A 94 -0.65 -10.71 13.19
C THR A 94 -0.38 -9.64 14.25
N TYR A 95 -1.43 -9.21 14.94
CA TYR A 95 -1.37 -8.17 15.97
C TYR A 95 -2.55 -8.29 16.94
N HIS A 96 -2.53 -7.50 18.01
CA HIS A 96 -3.52 -7.52 19.07
C HIS A 96 -4.81 -6.79 18.67
N GLN A 97 -5.70 -7.49 17.99
CA GLN A 97 -7.06 -6.99 17.79
C GLN A 97 -7.85 -7.02 19.11
N GLN A 98 -8.39 -5.86 19.53
CA GLN A 98 -9.14 -5.70 20.78
C GLN A 98 -10.51 -6.41 20.77
N TYR A 99 -11.14 -6.52 19.59
CA TYR A 99 -12.50 -7.07 19.44
C TYR A 99 -12.51 -8.27 18.46
N ARG A 100 -12.03 -9.43 18.90
CA ARG A 100 -11.88 -10.66 18.08
C ARG A 100 -13.16 -11.48 17.89
N GLY A 101 -14.32 -10.84 18.01
CA GLY A 101 -15.61 -11.52 17.95
C GLY A 101 -15.76 -12.64 19.00
N ARG A 102 -16.71 -13.56 18.78
CA ARG A 102 -17.01 -14.65 19.72
C ARG A 102 -15.95 -15.75 19.74
N GLU A 103 -15.23 -15.93 18.63
CA GLU A 103 -14.28 -17.02 18.46
C GLU A 103 -12.88 -16.67 18.99
N ASN A 104 -12.63 -15.39 19.29
CA ASN A 104 -11.35 -14.87 19.75
C ASN A 104 -10.18 -15.15 18.79
N ILE A 105 -10.47 -15.26 17.49
CA ILE A 105 -9.50 -15.56 16.43
C ILE A 105 -9.07 -14.24 15.75
N PHE A 106 -7.81 -14.17 15.31
CA PHE A 106 -7.31 -13.06 14.51
C PHE A 106 -8.06 -12.98 13.17
N SER A 107 -8.53 -11.79 12.81
CA SER A 107 -9.18 -11.51 11.53
C SER A 107 -8.17 -10.88 10.56
N PRO A 108 -7.72 -11.61 9.51
CA PRO A 108 -6.90 -11.04 8.45
C PRO A 108 -7.73 -10.14 7.52
N TYR A 109 -7.08 -9.52 6.52
CA TYR A 109 -7.72 -8.68 5.49
C TYR A 109 -8.42 -7.40 5.98
N MET A 110 -8.06 -6.94 7.18
CA MET A 110 -8.53 -5.66 7.72
C MET A 110 -7.82 -4.46 7.10
N SER A 111 -8.40 -3.27 7.26
CA SER A 111 -7.80 -2.02 6.80
C SER A 111 -6.52 -1.68 7.58
N SER A 112 -5.67 -0.82 7.01
CA SER A 112 -4.51 -0.27 7.74
C SER A 112 -4.92 0.48 9.02
N ILE A 113 -6.13 1.04 9.05
CA ILE A 113 -6.67 1.74 10.22
C ILE A 113 -6.92 0.78 11.37
N ASP A 114 -7.32 -0.48 11.12
CA ASP A 114 -7.49 -1.49 12.17
C ASP A 114 -6.16 -1.71 12.91
N LEU A 115 -5.07 -1.95 12.17
CA LEU A 115 -3.74 -2.07 12.76
C LEU A 115 -3.33 -0.81 13.53
N LEU A 116 -3.61 0.38 12.98
CA LEU A 116 -3.27 1.65 13.63
C LEU A 116 -4.02 1.83 14.95
N PHE A 117 -5.31 1.50 15.01
CA PHE A 117 -6.12 1.68 16.22
C PHE A 117 -5.78 0.66 17.30
N ASN A 118 -5.37 -0.54 16.91
CA ASN A 118 -5.01 -1.58 17.85
C ASN A 118 -3.58 -1.43 18.40
N GLU A 119 -2.63 -0.94 17.59
CA GLU A 119 -1.20 -0.97 17.93
C GLU A 119 -0.51 0.40 17.93
N GLY A 120 -1.19 1.46 17.47
CA GLY A 120 -0.70 2.83 17.50
C GLY A 120 0.69 3.01 16.89
N GLY A 121 1.63 3.53 17.67
CA GLY A 121 3.00 3.82 17.21
C GLY A 121 3.82 2.59 16.83
N GLU A 122 3.40 1.38 17.23
CA GLU A 122 4.08 0.12 16.93
C GLU A 122 3.64 -0.49 15.59
N SER A 123 2.52 -0.02 15.01
CA SER A 123 1.97 -0.52 13.75
C SER A 123 2.99 -0.59 12.61
N GLY A 124 3.85 0.43 12.49
CA GLY A 124 4.90 0.45 11.47
C GLY A 124 5.93 -0.68 11.63
N LYS A 125 6.33 -1.01 12.87
CA LYS A 125 7.28 -2.11 13.14
C LYS A 125 6.63 -3.45 12.84
N ILE A 126 5.38 -3.64 13.27
CA ILE A 126 4.60 -4.85 13.00
C ILE A 126 4.48 -5.09 11.50
N LEU A 127 4.14 -4.05 10.72
CA LEU A 127 4.01 -4.15 9.27
C LEU A 127 5.32 -4.53 8.57
N ARG A 128 6.47 -4.11 9.11
CA ARG A 128 7.80 -4.47 8.60
C ARG A 128 8.32 -5.83 9.10
N GLY A 129 7.58 -6.50 10.00
CA GLY A 129 8.04 -7.73 10.65
C GLY A 129 9.18 -7.50 11.65
N GLU A 130 9.27 -6.29 12.22
CA GLU A 130 10.29 -5.87 13.20
C GLU A 130 9.78 -5.96 14.66
N GLY A 131 8.60 -6.55 14.88
CA GLY A 131 8.02 -6.76 16.22
C GLY A 131 8.43 -8.10 16.85
N ASP A 132 8.59 -8.12 18.18
CA ASP A 132 8.78 -9.35 18.95
C ASP A 132 7.49 -10.18 18.95
N GLY A 133 7.38 -11.15 18.03
CA GLY A 133 6.20 -12.00 17.97
C GLY A 133 6.16 -12.97 16.79
N GLY A 134 6.98 -14.03 16.85
CA GLY A 134 6.66 -15.29 16.17
C GLY A 134 6.98 -15.37 14.68
N ARG A 135 8.27 -15.34 14.33
CA ARG A 135 8.75 -16.22 13.25
C ARG A 135 8.66 -17.67 13.73
N THR A 136 7.51 -18.29 13.55
CA THR A 136 7.36 -19.75 13.46
C THR A 136 6.88 -19.99 12.04
N GLY A 137 7.77 -20.42 11.13
CA GLY A 137 8.00 -21.83 10.87
C GLY A 137 7.45 -22.14 9.50
#